data_AF-A0A374BN42-F1
#
_entry.id   AF-A0A374BN42-F1
#
_cell.length_a   1.000
_cell.length_b   1.000
_cell.length_c   1.000
_cell.angle_alpha   90.00
_cell.angle_beta   90.00
_cell.angle_gamma   90.00
#
_symmetry.space_group_name_H-M   'P 1'
#
loop_
_entity.id
_entity.type
_entity.pdbx_description
1 polymer ?
#
loop_
_entity_poly.entity_id
_entity_poly.type
_entity_poly.pdbx_seq_one_letter_code
_entity_poly.pdbx_strand_id
1 'polypeptide(L)'
;MAGLCAFSMLGSSMSGAITASAASTSTENPAFPSADTVIAKAATLLGTPYTYGNKGYWYAYDQGQYTPLSVQTINNLGIDCSGLVYYTLTQLGYKTSGFSWNNPVPVDTDHWLTVNDNCTITYDGKTSKVEVEKKNIKTTDRPYWECADGSVITAGSVVVDQNPGGEDHAWIYMGEFDSRNDVISYLRSIGVSEKLINSKTVGDGKGAGGKHWRIESSGSEGVVINNKTDGKTATAMNMSAFRITKNDVKFEITKVLASDRTVKISGTSKVDGTVAKYGVYTDKACKNKVGEITIGKDGTGSIQLPEKKYYVKEISAPTGYSISEEVFALKADENIFVTEDFTIGKIKVNKTADDGIVSGREFKVTGNDGSSYTKKTNANGVAEFSGLKVYNTSTGKAITYTVSEINVDTRYEVPKAQNVTLTSGDVDLTVNVKFNNQLKTGSIKINKYSEDNQNDDREFTIMGNGKTYTIKTGSDGIAILSDIPVYNSNNEKIVYTISEKNVPVRYVVPADQTA
;
A
#
# COMPACT_ATOMS: atom_id res chain seq x y z
N MET A 1 -7.36 8.13 72.58
CA MET A 1 -6.42 7.14 73.14
C MET A 1 -6.31 5.99 72.14
N ALA A 2 -5.08 5.66 71.75
CA ALA A 2 -4.56 4.45 71.09
C ALA A 2 -5.51 3.57 70.24
N GLY A 3 -5.16 3.14 69.02
CA GLY A 3 -3.82 3.09 68.46
C GLY A 3 -3.78 2.62 67.00
N LEU A 4 -2.61 2.88 66.43
CA LEU A 4 -2.08 2.29 65.21
C LEU A 4 -2.13 0.76 65.28
N CYS A 5 -2.53 0.14 64.16
CA CYS A 5 -1.85 -1.05 63.66
C CYS A 5 -1.57 -0.83 62.17
N ALA A 6 -0.29 -0.92 61.83
CA ALA A 6 0.27 -0.78 60.51
C ALA A 6 -0.07 -1.98 59.62
N PHE A 7 -0.21 -1.74 58.32
CA PHE A 7 0.15 -2.70 57.29
C PHE A 7 1.05 -2.00 56.27
N SER A 8 2.32 -2.40 56.27
CA SER A 8 3.27 -2.14 55.19
C SER A 8 2.96 -3.08 54.04
N MET A 9 2.78 -2.54 52.83
CA MET A 9 3.10 -3.28 51.61
C MET A 9 4.02 -2.45 50.74
N LEU A 10 5.09 -3.12 50.35
CA LEU A 10 6.21 -2.65 49.57
C LEU A 10 5.76 -2.10 48.22
N GLY A 11 6.43 -1.02 47.81
CA GLY A 11 6.30 -0.44 46.50
C GLY A 11 6.66 -1.44 45.40
N SER A 12 5.77 -1.54 44.43
CA SER A 12 6.11 -1.89 43.07
C SER A 12 5.49 -0.82 42.18
N SER A 13 6.36 -0.03 41.55
CA SER A 13 6.01 0.98 40.57
C SER A 13 5.41 0.30 39.35
N MET A 14 4.08 0.21 39.29
CA MET A 14 3.39 0.00 38.02
C MET A 14 3.09 1.37 37.42
N SER A 15 3.96 1.79 36.50
CA SER A 15 3.66 2.78 35.47
C SER A 15 2.65 2.18 34.50
N GLY A 16 1.41 1.99 34.97
CA GLY A 16 0.26 1.79 34.12
C GLY A 16 -0.21 3.16 33.69
N ALA A 17 0.16 3.58 32.49
CA ALA A 17 -0.52 4.68 31.82
C ALA A 17 -1.99 4.27 31.68
N ILE A 18 -2.83 4.78 32.58
CA ILE A 18 -4.27 4.74 32.41
C ILE A 18 -4.53 5.71 31.26
N THR A 19 -4.53 5.19 30.02
CA THR A 19 -5.16 5.87 28.91
C THR A 19 -6.65 5.90 29.22
N ALA A 20 -7.06 6.93 29.95
CA ALA A 20 -8.42 7.41 29.90
C ALA A 20 -8.67 7.77 28.44
N SER A 21 -9.32 6.89 27.68
CA SER A 21 -10.02 7.33 26.48
C SER A 21 -11.08 8.28 27.01
N ALA A 22 -10.81 9.58 26.95
CA ALA A 22 -11.87 10.55 26.97
C ALA A 22 -12.84 10.09 25.89
N ALA A 23 -13.99 9.57 26.30
CA ALA A 23 -15.09 9.33 25.38
C ALA A 23 -15.35 10.69 24.76
N SER A 24 -14.93 10.86 23.50
CA SER A 24 -15.42 11.93 22.66
C SER A 24 -16.93 11.78 22.70
N THR A 25 -17.60 12.63 23.47
CA THR A 25 -19.03 12.86 23.34
C THR A 25 -19.19 13.54 22.00
N SER A 26 -19.10 12.77 20.91
CA SER A 26 -19.34 13.33 19.59
C SER A 26 -20.78 13.83 19.62
N THR A 27 -20.92 15.15 19.46
CA THR A 27 -22.22 15.80 19.18
C THR A 27 -22.69 15.47 17.77
N GLU A 28 -21.89 14.71 17.02
CA GLU A 28 -22.12 14.30 15.65
C GLU A 28 -23.34 13.38 15.55
N ASN A 29 -24.23 13.72 14.62
CA ASN A 29 -25.29 12.83 14.21
C ASN A 29 -24.81 12.01 13.01
N PRO A 30 -24.47 10.71 13.18
CA PRO A 30 -23.97 9.89 12.09
C PRO A 30 -25.01 9.62 11.00
N ALA A 31 -26.29 9.95 11.23
CA ALA A 31 -27.31 9.88 10.20
C ALA A 31 -27.29 11.07 9.23
N PHE A 32 -26.55 12.15 9.54
CA PHE A 32 -26.50 13.31 8.65
C PHE A 32 -26.09 12.92 7.22
N PRO A 33 -26.68 13.58 6.21
CA PRO A 33 -26.32 13.40 4.82
C PRO A 33 -24.87 13.84 4.59
N SER A 34 -24.28 13.37 3.49
CA SER A 34 -23.01 13.91 2.99
C SER A 34 -23.17 15.35 2.51
N ALA A 35 -22.04 16.07 2.42
CA ALA A 35 -21.97 17.37 1.77
C ALA A 35 -22.55 17.33 0.34
N ASP A 36 -22.26 16.28 -0.42
CA ASP A 36 -22.77 16.07 -1.78
C ASP A 36 -24.30 16.09 -1.83
N THR A 37 -24.97 15.41 -0.90
CA THR A 37 -26.43 15.37 -0.83
C THR A 37 -27.01 16.75 -0.53
N VAL A 38 -26.39 17.50 0.39
CA VAL A 38 -26.81 18.86 0.73
C VAL A 38 -26.62 19.80 -0.47
N ILE A 39 -25.43 19.78 -1.08
CA ILE A 39 -25.08 20.64 -2.21
C ILE A 39 -25.93 20.32 -3.44
N ALA A 40 -26.14 19.05 -3.76
CA ALA A 40 -27.01 18.62 -4.85
C ALA A 40 -28.45 19.09 -4.65
N LYS A 41 -28.95 19.07 -3.39
CA LYS A 41 -30.29 19.59 -3.08
C LYS A 41 -30.36 21.11 -3.26
N ALA A 42 -29.41 21.86 -2.74
CA ALA A 42 -29.41 23.32 -2.91
C ALA A 42 -29.29 23.72 -4.40
N ALA A 43 -28.48 22.97 -5.15
CA ALA A 43 -28.24 23.22 -6.57
C ALA A 43 -29.47 23.02 -7.47
N THR A 44 -30.56 22.42 -6.98
CA THR A 44 -31.82 22.33 -7.74
C THR A 44 -32.44 23.69 -8.01
N LEU A 45 -32.08 24.70 -7.23
CA LEU A 45 -32.58 26.08 -7.36
C LEU A 45 -31.65 26.99 -8.17
N LEU A 46 -30.55 26.50 -8.74
CA LEU A 46 -29.65 27.35 -9.54
C LEU A 46 -30.39 28.10 -10.64
N GLY A 47 -30.16 29.42 -10.72
CA GLY A 47 -30.82 30.32 -11.66
C GLY A 47 -32.19 30.84 -11.21
N THR A 48 -32.67 30.45 -10.03
CA THR A 48 -33.84 31.07 -9.39
C THR A 48 -33.56 32.55 -9.14
N PRO A 49 -34.44 33.50 -9.56
CA PRO A 49 -34.29 34.91 -9.25
C PRO A 49 -34.29 35.19 -7.74
N TYR A 50 -33.74 36.32 -7.33
CA TYR A 50 -33.85 36.76 -5.94
C TYR A 50 -35.16 37.49 -5.69
N THR A 51 -35.82 37.16 -4.59
CA THR A 51 -36.98 37.90 -4.06
C THR A 51 -36.90 37.96 -2.54
N TYR A 52 -36.73 39.16 -2.00
CA TYR A 52 -36.65 39.40 -0.56
C TYR A 52 -37.87 38.85 0.19
N GLY A 53 -37.64 38.13 1.28
CA GLY A 53 -38.65 37.53 2.14
C GLY A 53 -39.20 36.18 1.66
N ASN A 54 -38.91 35.77 0.42
CA ASN A 54 -39.44 34.52 -0.11
C ASN A 54 -38.60 33.31 0.31
N LYS A 55 -39.23 32.35 0.99
CA LYS A 55 -38.57 31.18 1.61
C LYS A 55 -38.75 29.87 0.83
N GLY A 56 -39.41 29.91 -0.32
CA GLY A 56 -39.75 28.72 -1.09
C GLY A 56 -40.90 27.88 -0.50
N TYR A 57 -41.65 28.46 0.44
CA TYR A 57 -42.77 27.85 1.15
C TYR A 57 -43.89 28.90 1.35
N TRP A 58 -45.15 28.47 1.24
CA TRP A 58 -46.26 29.28 1.75
C TRP A 58 -46.27 29.25 3.26
N TYR A 59 -46.57 30.40 3.89
CA TYR A 59 -46.77 30.51 5.34
C TYR A 59 -45.54 30.03 6.16
N ALA A 60 -44.33 30.25 5.63
CA ALA A 60 -43.09 29.84 6.31
C ALA A 60 -42.94 30.48 7.71
N TYR A 61 -43.43 31.71 7.85
CA TYR A 61 -43.49 32.49 9.09
C TYR A 61 -44.74 32.22 9.95
N ASP A 62 -45.60 31.27 9.57
CA ASP A 62 -46.76 30.91 10.38
C ASP A 62 -46.54 29.53 11.01
N GLN A 63 -46.47 29.50 12.34
CA GLN A 63 -46.10 28.31 13.09
C GLN A 63 -47.03 27.12 12.77
N GLY A 64 -46.45 26.02 12.29
CA GLY A 64 -47.17 24.80 11.93
C GLY A 64 -47.94 24.82 10.61
N GLN A 65 -47.87 25.88 9.80
CA GLN A 65 -48.66 26.04 8.56
C GLN A 65 -47.83 26.01 7.25
N TYR A 66 -46.51 25.83 7.35
CA TYR A 66 -45.58 25.86 6.22
C TYR A 66 -45.92 24.79 5.16
N THR A 67 -46.16 25.23 3.92
CA THR A 67 -46.49 24.33 2.79
C THR A 67 -45.43 24.46 1.68
N PRO A 68 -44.79 23.35 1.24
CA PRO A 68 -43.71 23.41 0.26
C PRO A 68 -44.19 23.88 -1.12
N LEU A 69 -43.40 24.76 -1.75
CA LEU A 69 -43.60 25.13 -3.15
C LEU A 69 -42.87 24.16 -4.08
N SER A 70 -43.40 23.99 -5.30
CA SER A 70 -42.66 23.29 -6.35
C SER A 70 -41.45 24.11 -6.80
N VAL A 71 -40.39 23.46 -7.27
CA VAL A 71 -39.21 24.15 -7.83
C VAL A 71 -39.62 25.12 -8.95
N GLN A 72 -40.57 24.75 -9.81
CA GLN A 72 -41.07 25.64 -10.85
C GLN A 72 -41.73 26.90 -10.27
N THR A 73 -42.51 26.76 -9.21
CA THR A 73 -43.13 27.90 -8.51
C THR A 73 -42.07 28.80 -7.88
N ILE A 74 -41.06 28.21 -7.24
CA ILE A 74 -39.94 28.94 -6.64
C ILE A 74 -39.19 29.71 -7.72
N ASN A 75 -38.87 29.08 -8.86
CA ASN A 75 -38.20 29.72 -9.99
C ASN A 75 -38.95 30.94 -10.53
N ASN A 76 -40.29 30.96 -10.42
CA ASN A 76 -41.11 32.08 -10.87
C ASN A 76 -41.22 33.19 -9.83
N LEU A 77 -41.30 32.84 -8.54
CA LEU A 77 -41.48 33.79 -7.45
C LEU A 77 -40.15 34.34 -6.89
N GLY A 78 -39.04 33.70 -7.24
CA GLY A 78 -37.72 33.94 -6.66
C GLY A 78 -37.56 33.39 -5.25
N ILE A 79 -36.35 33.46 -4.71
CA ILE A 79 -36.02 33.02 -3.35
C ILE A 79 -34.92 33.90 -2.78
N ASP A 80 -34.99 34.23 -1.49
CA ASP A 80 -33.88 34.94 -0.83
C ASP A 80 -32.83 33.97 -0.26
N CYS A 81 -31.80 34.54 0.35
CA CYS A 81 -30.63 33.84 0.84
C CYS A 81 -30.95 32.84 1.96
N SER A 82 -31.74 33.25 2.97
CA SER A 82 -32.17 32.34 4.02
C SER A 82 -33.26 31.36 3.52
N GLY A 83 -34.02 31.74 2.50
CA GLY A 83 -34.95 30.87 1.78
C GLY A 83 -34.25 29.71 1.10
N LEU A 84 -33.10 29.92 0.46
CA LEU A 84 -32.28 28.84 -0.10
C LEU A 84 -31.87 27.82 0.98
N VAL A 85 -31.43 28.29 2.14
CA VAL A 85 -31.05 27.44 3.28
C VAL A 85 -32.27 26.69 3.81
N TYR A 86 -33.36 27.42 4.07
CA TYR A 86 -34.61 26.88 4.58
C TYR A 86 -35.18 25.81 3.64
N TYR A 87 -35.28 26.09 2.34
CA TYR A 87 -35.69 25.12 1.32
C TYR A 87 -34.80 23.88 1.34
N THR A 88 -33.47 24.06 1.34
CA THR A 88 -32.54 22.91 1.27
C THR A 88 -32.73 21.98 2.46
N LEU A 89 -32.75 22.53 3.67
CA LEU A 89 -32.88 21.76 4.91
C LEU A 89 -34.24 21.05 4.99
N THR A 90 -35.32 21.76 4.74
CA THR A 90 -36.68 21.21 4.83
C THR A 90 -36.94 20.12 3.79
N GLN A 91 -36.42 20.27 2.57
CA GLN A 91 -36.52 19.25 1.52
C GLN A 91 -35.66 18.00 1.77
N LEU A 92 -34.60 18.14 2.58
CA LEU A 92 -33.83 17.00 3.09
C LEU A 92 -34.50 16.34 4.30
N GLY A 93 -35.53 16.95 4.87
CA GLY A 93 -36.27 16.41 6.02
C GLY A 93 -35.69 16.80 7.37
N TYR A 94 -34.85 17.84 7.44
CA TYR A 94 -34.37 18.37 8.71
C TYR A 94 -35.49 18.96 9.56
N LYS A 95 -35.33 18.83 10.88
CA LYS A 95 -36.14 19.50 11.89
C LYS A 95 -35.21 20.06 12.98
N THR A 96 -35.58 21.18 13.57
CA THR A 96 -34.88 21.75 14.73
C THR A 96 -35.83 21.99 15.89
N SER A 97 -35.26 22.13 17.08
CA SER A 97 -35.98 22.51 18.29
C SER A 97 -35.10 23.38 19.17
N GLY A 98 -35.70 24.20 20.03
CA GLY A 98 -34.99 25.06 20.99
C GLY A 98 -34.55 26.44 20.48
N PHE A 99 -34.66 26.70 19.17
CA PHE A 99 -34.47 28.06 18.61
C PHE A 99 -35.65 28.98 18.98
N SER A 100 -35.42 30.30 18.91
CA SER A 100 -36.46 31.32 19.13
C SER A 100 -37.64 31.21 18.16
N TRP A 101 -37.40 30.69 16.95
CA TRP A 101 -38.44 30.31 15.97
C TRP A 101 -38.03 29.04 15.21
N ASN A 102 -38.97 28.09 15.04
CA ASN A 102 -38.74 26.82 14.36
C ASN A 102 -39.94 26.46 13.51
N ASN A 103 -39.77 26.23 12.19
CA ASN A 103 -40.89 25.76 11.37
C ASN A 103 -40.48 25.16 10.02
N PRO A 104 -40.00 23.92 9.87
CA PRO A 104 -39.48 23.01 10.89
C PRO A 104 -38.02 23.29 11.24
N VAL A 105 -37.36 24.21 10.52
CA VAL A 105 -36.01 24.74 10.80
C VAL A 105 -36.08 26.27 10.94
N PRO A 106 -35.02 26.98 11.38
CA PRO A 106 -35.02 28.43 11.44
C PRO A 106 -35.16 29.03 10.04
N VAL A 107 -36.02 30.06 9.91
CA VAL A 107 -36.48 30.60 8.62
C VAL A 107 -35.62 31.74 8.08
N ASP A 108 -34.86 32.39 8.96
CA ASP A 108 -33.96 33.51 8.64
C ASP A 108 -32.70 33.50 9.51
N THR A 109 -31.82 34.45 9.23
CA THR A 109 -30.50 34.63 9.85
C THR A 109 -30.61 34.89 11.35
N ASP A 110 -31.47 35.83 11.76
CA ASP A 110 -31.69 36.18 13.16
C ASP A 110 -32.07 34.97 14.00
N HIS A 111 -32.97 34.12 13.50
CA HIS A 111 -33.35 32.91 14.22
C HIS A 111 -32.19 31.90 14.34
N TRP A 112 -31.39 31.71 13.29
CA TRP A 112 -30.17 30.87 13.36
C TRP A 112 -29.18 31.37 14.42
N LEU A 113 -29.03 32.68 14.56
CA LEU A 113 -28.10 33.30 15.51
C LEU A 113 -28.53 33.15 16.97
N THR A 114 -29.75 32.69 17.25
CA THR A 114 -30.23 32.37 18.61
C THR A 114 -29.76 31.01 19.14
N VAL A 115 -28.94 30.27 18.38
CA VAL A 115 -28.42 28.96 18.77
C VAL A 115 -27.82 28.99 20.19
N ASN A 116 -28.20 28.01 20.99
CA ASN A 116 -27.69 27.82 22.34
C ASN A 116 -27.69 26.32 22.70
N ASP A 117 -27.29 25.97 23.92
CA ASP A 117 -27.15 24.58 24.36
C ASP A 117 -28.45 23.76 24.37
N ASN A 118 -29.62 24.42 24.35
CA ASN A 118 -30.91 23.75 24.24
C ASN A 118 -31.35 23.50 22.79
N CYS A 119 -30.62 24.06 21.82
CA CYS A 119 -30.93 23.89 20.40
C CYS A 119 -30.49 22.50 19.92
N THR A 120 -31.41 21.83 19.25
CA THR A 120 -31.19 20.48 18.69
C THR A 120 -31.61 20.43 17.24
N ILE A 121 -31.03 19.48 16.52
CA ILE A 121 -31.30 19.21 15.12
C ILE A 121 -31.54 17.71 14.94
N THR A 122 -32.59 17.39 14.18
CA THR A 122 -33.03 16.03 13.90
C THR A 122 -32.97 15.78 12.40
N TYR A 123 -32.40 14.64 12.03
CA TYR A 123 -32.36 14.13 10.67
C TYR A 123 -32.50 12.61 10.71
N ASP A 124 -33.31 12.06 9.80
CA ASP A 124 -33.59 10.61 9.71
C ASP A 124 -33.91 9.97 11.07
N GLY A 125 -34.74 10.66 11.87
CA GLY A 125 -35.17 10.21 13.20
C GLY A 125 -34.14 10.32 14.32
N LYS A 126 -32.88 10.66 14.04
CA LYS A 126 -31.83 10.87 15.05
C LYS A 126 -31.70 12.35 15.40
N THR A 127 -31.61 12.65 16.69
CA THR A 127 -31.49 14.02 17.22
C THR A 127 -30.12 14.22 17.87
N SER A 128 -29.49 15.36 17.61
CA SER A 128 -28.24 15.79 18.24
C SER A 128 -28.27 17.28 18.61
N LYS A 129 -27.27 17.75 19.34
CA LYS A 129 -27.02 19.19 19.47
C LYS A 129 -26.66 19.78 18.10
N VAL A 130 -27.00 21.05 17.92
CA VAL A 130 -26.53 21.81 16.76
C VAL A 130 -25.03 22.05 16.89
N GLU A 131 -24.25 21.58 15.92
CA GLU A 131 -22.82 21.77 15.90
C GLU A 131 -22.48 23.14 15.28
N VAL A 132 -21.75 23.95 16.04
CA VAL A 132 -21.34 25.30 15.66
C VAL A 132 -19.84 25.31 15.39
N GLU A 133 -19.45 25.37 14.12
CA GLU A 133 -18.05 25.33 13.68
C GLU A 133 -17.38 26.70 13.83
N LYS A 134 -18.16 27.74 13.55
CA LYS A 134 -17.77 29.15 13.67
C LYS A 134 -18.87 29.87 14.42
N LYS A 135 -18.53 30.63 15.46
CA LYS A 135 -19.50 31.36 16.27
C LYS A 135 -19.12 32.83 16.36
N ASN A 136 -19.90 33.68 15.70
CA ASN A 136 -19.83 35.14 15.84
C ASN A 136 -18.40 35.73 15.64
N ILE A 137 -17.71 35.31 14.58
CA ILE A 137 -16.36 35.80 14.24
C ILE A 137 -16.45 36.76 13.07
N LYS A 138 -15.84 37.94 13.17
CA LYS A 138 -15.88 38.95 12.09
C LYS A 138 -15.12 38.48 10.85
N THR A 139 -15.64 38.81 9.67
CA THR A 139 -14.94 38.52 8.40
C THR A 139 -13.59 39.22 8.25
N THR A 140 -13.38 40.34 8.95
CA THR A 140 -12.08 41.05 9.01
C THR A 140 -11.06 40.33 9.88
N ASP A 141 -11.51 39.55 10.87
CA ASP A 141 -10.63 38.82 11.77
C ASP A 141 -10.25 37.49 11.13
N ARG A 142 -11.24 36.79 10.56
CA ARG A 142 -11.07 35.57 9.79
C ARG A 142 -12.15 35.49 8.71
N PRO A 143 -11.84 35.05 7.48
CA PRO A 143 -12.83 34.93 6.42
C PRO A 143 -13.97 33.96 6.81
N TYR A 144 -15.08 33.99 6.06
CA TYR A 144 -16.29 33.24 6.44
C TYR A 144 -16.06 31.72 6.53
N TRP A 145 -15.11 31.19 5.77
CA TRP A 145 -14.81 29.76 5.70
C TRP A 145 -13.82 29.29 6.77
N GLU A 146 -13.28 30.19 7.60
CA GLU A 146 -12.22 29.84 8.56
C GLU A 146 -12.70 29.92 10.01
N CYS A 147 -12.50 28.84 10.75
CA CYS A 147 -12.84 28.65 12.15
C CYS A 147 -11.87 29.42 13.09
N ALA A 148 -12.20 29.50 14.38
CA ALA A 148 -11.37 30.19 15.38
C ALA A 148 -9.95 29.60 15.53
N ASP A 149 -9.78 28.31 15.23
CA ASP A 149 -8.50 27.58 15.29
C ASP A 149 -7.73 27.59 13.96
N GLY A 150 -8.28 28.20 12.90
CA GLY A 150 -7.69 28.23 11.56
C GLY A 150 -8.06 27.05 10.67
N SER A 151 -8.87 26.10 11.14
CA SER A 151 -9.46 25.08 10.27
C SER A 151 -10.50 25.69 9.32
N VAL A 152 -10.76 25.00 8.21
CA VAL A 152 -11.82 25.38 7.27
C VAL A 152 -13.14 24.74 7.72
N ILE A 153 -14.26 25.47 7.64
CA ILE A 153 -15.59 24.92 7.92
C ILE A 153 -15.93 23.76 6.97
N THR A 154 -16.77 22.83 7.41
CA THR A 154 -17.11 21.66 6.61
C THR A 154 -17.94 22.01 5.38
N ALA A 155 -17.68 21.35 4.25
CA ALA A 155 -18.49 21.47 3.05
C ALA A 155 -19.95 21.05 3.32
N GLY A 156 -20.90 21.79 2.78
CA GLY A 156 -22.33 21.63 3.03
C GLY A 156 -22.84 22.37 4.27
N SER A 157 -21.96 22.96 5.09
CA SER A 157 -22.40 23.74 6.25
C SER A 157 -23.19 24.98 5.86
N VAL A 158 -24.15 25.32 6.72
CA VAL A 158 -24.90 26.57 6.63
C VAL A 158 -24.06 27.68 7.22
N VAL A 159 -23.95 28.78 6.49
CA VAL A 159 -23.24 29.98 6.93
C VAL A 159 -24.24 31.13 7.00
N VAL A 160 -24.23 31.85 8.12
CA VAL A 160 -25.09 33.00 8.38
C VAL A 160 -24.24 34.16 8.83
N ASP A 161 -24.39 35.32 8.18
CA ASP A 161 -23.85 36.59 8.69
C ASP A 161 -24.92 37.43 9.36
N GLN A 162 -24.41 38.24 10.29
CA GLN A 162 -25.15 39.34 10.88
C GLN A 162 -24.44 40.65 10.54
N ASN A 163 -25.19 41.60 9.98
CA ASN A 163 -24.72 42.95 9.71
C ASN A 163 -25.55 43.98 10.51
N PRO A 164 -25.03 44.50 11.64
CA PRO A 164 -25.73 45.50 12.46
C PRO A 164 -26.11 46.80 11.74
N GLY A 165 -25.54 47.06 10.55
CA GLY A 165 -25.78 48.26 9.74
C GLY A 165 -26.17 47.97 8.29
N GLY A 166 -26.58 46.75 7.95
CA GLY A 166 -26.99 46.38 6.59
C GLY A 166 -27.83 45.10 6.55
N GLU A 167 -27.89 44.46 5.38
CA GLU A 167 -28.67 43.24 5.20
C GLU A 167 -27.89 42.00 5.65
N ASP A 168 -28.53 41.17 6.47
CA ASP A 168 -28.07 39.83 6.79
C ASP A 168 -28.18 38.90 5.57
N HIS A 169 -27.39 37.85 5.58
CA HIS A 169 -27.22 36.94 4.46
C HIS A 169 -26.93 35.51 4.93
N ALA A 170 -27.30 34.54 4.09
CA ALA A 170 -27.11 33.13 4.36
C ALA A 170 -26.76 32.34 3.09
N TRP A 171 -25.93 31.31 3.23
CA TRP A 171 -25.55 30.44 2.13
C TRP A 171 -25.13 29.06 2.63
N ILE A 172 -24.90 28.16 1.67
CA ILE A 172 -24.32 26.84 1.93
C ILE A 172 -22.90 26.85 1.36
N TYR A 173 -21.92 26.58 2.22
CA TYR A 173 -20.54 26.45 1.80
C TYR A 173 -20.34 25.17 0.99
N MET A 174 -19.62 25.22 -0.14
CA MET A 174 -19.41 24.04 -0.99
C MET A 174 -18.07 23.35 -0.76
N GLY A 175 -17.09 24.02 -0.16
CA GLY A 175 -15.74 23.52 -0.04
C GLY A 175 -14.75 24.20 -0.98
N GLU A 176 -13.57 23.58 -1.07
CA GLU A 176 -12.44 24.08 -1.86
C GLU A 176 -12.39 23.44 -3.26
N PHE A 177 -12.28 24.28 -4.29
CA PHE A 177 -12.09 23.84 -5.67
C PHE A 177 -11.06 24.73 -6.37
N ASP A 178 -10.11 24.11 -7.05
CA ASP A 178 -9.00 24.80 -7.73
C ASP A 178 -9.46 25.62 -8.94
N SER A 179 -10.55 25.21 -9.59
CA SER A 179 -11.08 25.89 -10.77
C SER A 179 -12.59 25.73 -10.94
N ARG A 180 -13.17 26.59 -11.78
CA ARG A 180 -14.56 26.44 -12.25
C ARG A 180 -14.81 25.08 -12.89
N ASN A 181 -13.85 24.51 -13.61
CA ASN A 181 -14.02 23.21 -14.26
C ASN A 181 -14.11 22.08 -13.24
N ASP A 182 -13.40 22.18 -12.11
CA ASP A 182 -13.50 21.23 -11.01
C ASP A 182 -14.88 21.31 -10.35
N VAL A 183 -15.40 22.52 -10.15
CA VAL A 183 -16.79 22.74 -9.67
C VAL A 183 -17.81 22.12 -10.64
N ILE A 184 -17.69 22.37 -11.94
CA ILE A 184 -18.60 21.79 -12.95
C ILE A 184 -18.54 20.26 -12.93
N SER A 185 -17.33 19.70 -12.88
CA SER A 185 -17.12 18.25 -12.83
C SER A 185 -17.71 17.65 -11.56
N TYR A 186 -17.54 18.34 -10.43
CA TYR A 186 -18.12 17.96 -9.15
C TYR A 186 -19.66 17.97 -9.19
N LEU A 187 -20.28 19.05 -9.66
CA LEU A 187 -21.75 19.17 -9.78
C LEU A 187 -22.34 18.04 -10.64
N ARG A 188 -21.69 17.72 -11.77
CA ARG A 188 -22.08 16.57 -12.60
C ARG A 188 -21.96 15.24 -11.84
N SER A 189 -20.88 15.06 -11.08
CA SER A 189 -20.63 13.82 -10.34
C SER A 189 -21.67 13.55 -9.25
N ILE A 190 -22.26 14.60 -8.66
CA ILE A 190 -23.31 14.50 -7.64
C ILE A 190 -24.73 14.57 -8.22
N GLY A 191 -24.87 14.53 -9.55
CA GLY A 191 -26.16 14.42 -10.24
C GLY A 191 -26.90 15.74 -10.48
N VAL A 192 -26.23 16.90 -10.39
CA VAL A 192 -26.85 18.18 -10.73
C VAL A 192 -27.15 18.24 -12.24
N SER A 193 -28.35 18.70 -12.58
CA SER A 193 -28.82 18.80 -13.97
C SER A 193 -27.93 19.70 -14.82
N GLU A 194 -27.45 19.21 -15.96
CA GLU A 194 -26.59 19.95 -16.90
C GLU A 194 -27.22 21.28 -17.35
N LYS A 195 -28.55 21.36 -17.42
CA LYS A 195 -29.27 22.59 -17.80
C LYS A 195 -29.04 23.73 -16.80
N LEU A 196 -28.78 23.40 -15.54
CA LEU A 196 -28.52 24.35 -14.47
C LEU A 196 -27.05 24.75 -14.40
N ILE A 197 -26.15 24.09 -15.15
CA ILE A 197 -24.70 24.33 -15.12
C ILE A 197 -24.32 25.18 -16.33
N ASN A 198 -24.20 26.49 -16.13
CA ASN A 198 -23.83 27.42 -17.20
C ASN A 198 -23.09 28.65 -16.63
N SER A 199 -22.73 29.62 -17.47
CA SER A 199 -21.99 30.82 -17.05
C SER A 199 -22.76 31.83 -16.22
N LYS A 200 -24.09 31.70 -16.13
CA LYS A 200 -24.93 32.56 -15.29
C LYS A 200 -25.08 31.99 -13.88
N THR A 201 -25.01 30.68 -13.74
CA THR A 201 -25.26 29.97 -12.48
C THR A 201 -23.99 29.48 -11.80
N VAL A 202 -22.90 29.29 -12.54
CA VAL A 202 -21.59 28.93 -12.02
C VAL A 202 -20.59 30.00 -12.45
N GLY A 203 -20.12 30.77 -11.47
CA GLY A 203 -19.19 31.87 -11.63
C GLY A 203 -17.85 31.47 -12.25
N ASP A 204 -17.08 32.47 -12.68
CA ASP A 204 -15.83 32.27 -13.41
C ASP A 204 -14.65 31.77 -12.55
N GLY A 205 -14.82 31.76 -11.23
CA GLY A 205 -13.80 31.36 -10.25
C GLY A 205 -12.75 32.42 -9.95
N LYS A 206 -12.95 33.67 -10.38
CA LYS A 206 -11.98 34.77 -10.15
C LYS A 206 -12.31 35.65 -8.94
N GLY A 207 -13.26 35.22 -8.11
CA GLY A 207 -13.62 35.94 -6.89
C GLY A 207 -12.51 35.92 -5.84
N ALA A 208 -12.54 36.90 -4.93
CA ALA A 208 -11.57 37.04 -3.85
C ALA A 208 -11.62 35.93 -2.78
N GLY A 209 -12.61 35.03 -2.85
CA GLY A 209 -12.67 33.81 -2.03
C GLY A 209 -11.68 32.73 -2.47
N GLY A 210 -10.97 32.91 -3.60
CA GLY A 210 -9.94 31.98 -4.05
C GLY A 210 -10.54 30.59 -4.31
N LYS A 211 -10.08 29.56 -3.60
CA LYS A 211 -10.59 28.20 -3.78
C LYS A 211 -11.92 27.95 -3.09
N HIS A 212 -12.44 28.88 -2.28
CA HIS A 212 -13.62 28.64 -1.45
C HIS A 212 -14.91 28.99 -2.19
N TRP A 213 -15.69 27.97 -2.55
CA TRP A 213 -16.95 28.12 -3.29
C TRP A 213 -18.15 27.96 -2.36
N ARG A 214 -19.29 28.54 -2.76
CA ARG A 214 -20.57 28.42 -2.06
C ARG A 214 -21.72 28.46 -3.06
N ILE A 215 -22.89 28.04 -2.60
CA ILE A 215 -24.17 28.31 -3.24
C ILE A 215 -24.96 29.32 -2.42
N GLU A 216 -25.37 30.42 -3.03
CA GLU A 216 -26.08 31.51 -2.37
C GLU A 216 -27.20 32.04 -3.27
N SER A 217 -28.21 32.70 -2.68
CA SER A 217 -29.14 33.55 -3.43
C SER A 217 -28.79 35.02 -3.20
N SER A 218 -28.26 35.71 -4.21
CA SER A 218 -27.88 37.13 -4.10
C SER A 218 -28.88 38.05 -4.80
N GLY A 219 -29.07 39.26 -4.28
CA GLY A 219 -29.99 40.25 -4.86
C GLY A 219 -29.74 40.58 -6.34
N SER A 220 -28.48 40.47 -6.79
CA SER A 220 -28.08 40.80 -8.16
C SER A 220 -28.05 39.60 -9.12
N GLU A 221 -27.87 38.37 -8.63
CA GLU A 221 -27.64 37.20 -9.49
C GLU A 221 -28.67 36.08 -9.28
N GLY A 222 -29.49 36.15 -8.22
CA GLY A 222 -30.32 35.03 -7.80
C GLY A 222 -29.49 33.89 -7.22
N VAL A 223 -29.97 32.66 -7.35
CA VAL A 223 -29.27 31.47 -6.84
C VAL A 223 -28.11 31.09 -7.77
N VAL A 224 -26.89 31.25 -7.27
CA VAL A 224 -25.65 31.01 -8.02
C VAL A 224 -24.59 30.30 -7.17
N ILE A 225 -23.64 29.67 -7.85
CA ILE A 225 -22.42 29.13 -7.29
C ILE A 225 -21.25 30.04 -7.67
N ASN A 226 -20.54 30.58 -6.70
CA ASN A 226 -19.39 31.42 -6.95
C ASN A 226 -18.41 31.43 -5.74
N ASN A 227 -17.29 32.11 -5.93
CA ASN A 227 -16.26 32.36 -4.92
C ASN A 227 -15.99 33.87 -4.71
N LYS A 228 -16.92 34.75 -5.09
CA LYS A 228 -16.80 36.20 -4.84
C LYS A 228 -16.93 36.49 -3.34
N THR A 229 -16.45 37.60 -2.81
CA THR A 229 -16.69 37.97 -1.39
C THR A 229 -17.34 39.35 -1.26
N ASP A 230 -17.99 39.78 -2.34
CA ASP A 230 -18.81 40.97 -2.43
C ASP A 230 -19.91 40.95 -1.38
N GLY A 231 -20.00 42.06 -0.64
CA GLY A 231 -20.88 42.19 0.53
C GLY A 231 -20.42 41.43 1.78
N LYS A 232 -19.44 40.51 1.66
CA LYS A 232 -19.02 39.62 2.75
C LYS A 232 -17.83 40.14 3.55
N THR A 233 -16.94 40.89 2.89
CA THR A 233 -15.75 41.49 3.51
C THR A 233 -15.94 42.97 3.87
N ALA A 234 -16.83 43.67 3.18
CA ALA A 234 -16.93 45.13 3.22
C ALA A 234 -17.60 45.71 4.49
N THR A 235 -18.31 44.89 5.28
CA THR A 235 -19.22 45.34 6.34
C THR A 235 -18.87 44.84 7.74
N ALA A 236 -17.68 44.25 7.95
CA ALA A 236 -17.24 43.70 9.24
C ALA A 236 -18.27 42.76 9.92
N MET A 237 -19.02 42.00 9.11
CA MET A 237 -20.11 41.17 9.58
C MET A 237 -19.62 40.08 10.51
N ASN A 238 -20.40 39.77 11.53
CA ASN A 238 -20.14 38.62 12.36
C ASN A 238 -20.68 37.36 11.67
N MET A 239 -19.85 36.32 11.60
CA MET A 239 -20.17 35.09 10.91
C MET A 239 -20.30 33.93 11.85
N SER A 240 -21.34 33.13 11.61
CA SER A 240 -21.51 31.82 12.23
C SER A 240 -21.69 30.75 11.16
N ALA A 241 -21.17 29.55 11.43
CA ALA A 241 -21.30 28.39 10.58
C ALA A 241 -21.78 27.19 11.38
N PHE A 242 -22.77 26.49 10.84
CA PHE A 242 -23.47 25.39 11.47
C PHE A 242 -23.32 24.15 10.62
N ARG A 243 -22.75 23.09 11.21
CA ARG A 243 -22.56 21.83 10.50
C ARG A 243 -23.90 21.11 10.39
N ILE A 244 -24.26 20.76 9.16
CA ILE A 244 -25.48 20.02 8.78
C ILE A 244 -25.15 18.83 7.89
N THR A 245 -23.94 18.30 8.04
CA THR A 245 -23.42 17.16 7.29
C THR A 245 -22.69 16.26 8.27
N LYS A 246 -22.60 14.98 7.96
CA LYS A 246 -21.71 14.10 8.72
C LYS A 246 -20.25 14.46 8.48
N ASN A 247 -19.37 14.02 9.38
CA ASN A 247 -17.93 14.21 9.21
C ASN A 247 -17.38 13.32 8.08
N ASP A 248 -16.15 13.64 7.68
CA ASP A 248 -15.34 12.71 6.92
C ASP A 248 -15.25 11.38 7.69
N VAL A 249 -15.33 10.29 6.93
CA VAL A 249 -15.33 8.93 7.46
C VAL A 249 -13.95 8.30 7.28
N LYS A 250 -13.59 7.42 8.21
CA LYS A 250 -12.31 6.75 8.19
C LYS A 250 -12.35 5.63 7.17
N PHE A 251 -11.42 5.65 6.23
CA PHE A 251 -11.10 4.51 5.39
C PHE A 251 -9.80 3.88 5.90
N GLU A 252 -9.86 2.59 6.23
CA GLU A 252 -8.73 1.86 6.81
C GLU A 252 -8.37 0.64 5.96
N ILE A 253 -7.07 0.42 5.80
CA ILE A 253 -6.53 -0.76 5.14
C ILE A 253 -5.52 -1.47 6.03
N THR A 254 -5.55 -2.80 5.95
CA THR A 254 -4.57 -3.69 6.58
C THR A 254 -3.82 -4.46 5.50
N LYS A 255 -2.50 -4.39 5.54
CA LYS A 255 -1.65 -5.10 4.59
C LYS A 255 -1.39 -6.53 5.07
N VAL A 256 -1.64 -7.50 4.19
CA VAL A 256 -1.52 -8.94 4.48
C VAL A 256 -0.80 -9.69 3.37
N LEU A 257 -0.26 -10.86 3.69
CA LEU A 257 0.43 -11.71 2.72
C LEU A 257 -0.57 -12.30 1.71
N ALA A 258 -0.26 -12.27 0.42
CA ALA A 258 -1.19 -12.78 -0.59
C ALA A 258 -1.44 -14.29 -0.45
N SER A 259 -0.40 -15.06 -0.08
CA SER A 259 -0.51 -16.50 0.17
C SER A 259 -1.30 -16.85 1.43
N ASP A 260 -1.40 -15.94 2.39
CA ASP A 260 -2.17 -16.11 3.63
C ASP A 260 -2.65 -14.76 4.14
N ARG A 261 -3.91 -14.44 3.82
CA ARG A 261 -4.56 -13.16 4.13
C ARG A 261 -4.77 -12.92 5.62
N THR A 262 -4.40 -13.85 6.49
CA THR A 262 -4.41 -13.66 7.95
C THR A 262 -3.08 -13.14 8.50
N VAL A 263 -1.99 -13.28 7.73
CA VAL A 263 -0.66 -12.85 8.13
C VAL A 263 -0.49 -11.37 7.80
N LYS A 264 -0.54 -10.53 8.85
CA LYS A 264 -0.30 -9.09 8.75
C LYS A 264 1.16 -8.80 8.39
N ILE A 265 1.37 -7.91 7.43
CA ILE A 265 2.69 -7.47 6.97
C ILE A 265 2.97 -6.06 7.51
N SER A 266 4.18 -5.85 8.03
CA SER A 266 4.62 -4.51 8.41
C SER A 266 4.74 -3.62 7.18
N GLY A 267 4.17 -2.41 7.23
CA GLY A 267 4.32 -1.42 6.17
C GLY A 267 5.71 -0.83 6.06
N THR A 268 6.64 -1.16 6.96
CA THR A 268 8.01 -0.65 6.95
C THR A 268 9.00 -1.80 6.79
N SER A 269 9.87 -1.71 5.79
CA SER A 269 10.92 -2.69 5.56
C SER A 269 11.92 -2.72 6.71
N LYS A 270 12.28 -3.94 7.14
CA LYS A 270 13.41 -4.17 8.06
C LYS A 270 14.77 -4.08 7.36
N VAL A 271 14.79 -4.08 6.02
CA VAL A 271 16.02 -4.04 5.23
C VAL A 271 16.62 -2.63 5.29
N ASP A 272 15.81 -1.63 4.99
CA ASP A 272 16.27 -0.25 4.77
C ASP A 272 15.28 0.83 5.27
N GLY A 273 14.15 0.45 5.88
CA GLY A 273 13.16 1.39 6.38
C GLY A 273 12.23 1.99 5.32
N THR A 274 12.29 1.54 4.06
CA THR A 274 11.31 1.91 3.02
C THR A 274 9.90 1.54 3.45
N VAL A 275 8.91 2.31 2.99
CA VAL A 275 7.51 2.18 3.43
C VAL A 275 6.56 1.83 2.29
N ALA A 276 5.56 1.02 2.61
CA ALA A 276 4.44 0.75 1.73
C ALA A 276 3.54 1.99 1.65
N LYS A 277 3.22 2.42 0.43
CA LYS A 277 2.30 3.54 0.18
C LYS A 277 1.25 3.14 -0.83
N TYR A 278 0.03 3.58 -0.57
CA TYR A 278 -1.11 3.38 -1.44
C TYR A 278 -1.68 4.72 -1.88
N GLY A 279 -1.97 4.87 -3.17
CA GLY A 279 -2.77 5.98 -3.68
C GLY A 279 -4.26 5.70 -3.48
N VAL A 280 -5.02 6.74 -3.12
CA VAL A 280 -6.48 6.69 -3.00
C VAL A 280 -7.10 7.48 -4.16
N TYR A 281 -8.09 6.89 -4.83
CA TYR A 281 -8.64 7.36 -6.10
C TYR A 281 -10.16 7.36 -6.09
N THR A 282 -10.78 8.28 -6.83
CA THR A 282 -12.24 8.31 -7.02
C THR A 282 -12.73 7.37 -8.12
N ASP A 283 -11.82 6.84 -8.94
CA ASP A 283 -12.12 5.95 -10.06
C ASP A 283 -11.32 4.65 -10.02
N LYS A 284 -11.91 3.56 -10.53
CA LYS A 284 -11.28 2.23 -10.55
C LYS A 284 -10.05 2.15 -11.46
N ALA A 285 -9.93 3.06 -12.43
CA ALA A 285 -8.77 3.10 -13.33
C ALA A 285 -7.58 3.85 -12.69
N CYS A 286 -7.72 4.35 -11.46
CA CYS A 286 -6.69 5.04 -10.68
C CYS A 286 -6.11 6.27 -11.40
N LYS A 287 -6.97 7.09 -12.03
CA LYS A 287 -6.55 8.33 -12.72
C LYS A 287 -6.68 9.57 -11.85
N ASN A 288 -7.71 9.62 -11.02
CA ASN A 288 -8.07 10.78 -10.21
C ASN A 288 -7.68 10.53 -8.75
N LYS A 289 -6.43 10.83 -8.41
CA LYS A 289 -5.89 10.65 -7.07
C LYS A 289 -6.39 11.75 -6.13
N VAL A 290 -6.88 11.36 -4.96
CA VAL A 290 -7.40 12.28 -3.92
C VAL A 290 -6.67 12.17 -2.58
N GLY A 291 -5.77 11.19 -2.44
CA GLY A 291 -4.98 11.03 -1.23
C GLY A 291 -3.95 9.92 -1.32
N GLU A 292 -3.22 9.74 -0.23
CA GLU A 292 -2.27 8.65 -0.03
C GLU A 292 -2.46 8.05 1.37
N ILE A 293 -2.35 6.74 1.48
CA ILE A 293 -2.25 6.02 2.75
C ILE A 293 -0.84 5.47 2.87
N THR A 294 -0.15 5.82 3.96
CA THR A 294 1.12 5.17 4.35
C THR A 294 0.82 4.07 5.35
N ILE A 295 1.35 2.87 5.14
CA ILE A 295 1.16 1.75 6.06
C ILE A 295 2.20 1.82 7.18
N GLY A 296 1.73 1.77 8.42
CA GLY A 296 2.57 1.79 9.61
C GLY A 296 3.30 0.47 9.86
N LYS A 297 4.17 0.47 10.88
CA LYS A 297 4.90 -0.72 11.33
C LYS A 297 3.96 -1.83 11.82
N ASP A 298 2.81 -1.45 12.34
CA ASP A 298 1.75 -2.36 12.75
C ASP A 298 1.06 -3.04 11.56
N GLY A 299 1.25 -2.56 10.32
CA GLY A 299 0.67 -3.11 9.10
C GLY A 299 -0.68 -2.51 8.71
N THR A 300 -1.08 -1.41 9.33
CA THR A 300 -2.34 -0.69 9.06
C THR A 300 -2.06 0.73 8.59
N GLY A 301 -3.01 1.30 7.84
CA GLY A 301 -2.99 2.70 7.44
C GLY A 301 -4.40 3.20 7.20
N SER A 302 -4.62 4.51 7.35
CA SER A 302 -5.95 5.10 7.16
C SER A 302 -5.89 6.51 6.58
N ILE A 303 -7.03 6.95 6.04
CA ILE A 303 -7.28 8.32 5.60
C ILE A 303 -8.71 8.71 5.99
N GLN A 304 -8.93 10.00 6.29
CA GLN A 304 -10.27 10.57 6.49
C GLN A 304 -10.69 11.25 5.19
N LEU A 305 -11.85 10.87 4.64
CA LEU A 305 -12.39 11.45 3.41
C LEU A 305 -13.91 11.52 3.50
N PRO A 306 -14.57 12.37 2.69
CA PRO A 306 -16.02 12.37 2.60
C PRO A 306 -16.55 10.99 2.23
N GLU A 307 -17.65 10.53 2.82
CA GLU A 307 -18.22 9.21 2.52
C GLU A 307 -18.67 9.11 1.06
N LYS A 308 -17.80 8.50 0.25
CA LYS A 308 -18.02 8.20 -1.17
C LYS A 308 -17.35 6.87 -1.49
N LYS A 309 -17.52 6.43 -2.73
CA LYS A 309 -16.80 5.27 -3.25
C LYS A 309 -15.38 5.66 -3.66
N TYR A 310 -14.39 5.02 -3.04
CA TYR A 310 -12.98 5.18 -3.41
C TYR A 310 -12.34 3.84 -3.76
N TYR A 311 -11.18 3.93 -4.40
CA TYR A 311 -10.33 2.83 -4.78
C TYR A 311 -8.92 3.06 -4.26
N VAL A 312 -8.21 1.98 -3.95
CA VAL A 312 -6.85 2.05 -3.41
C VAL A 312 -5.94 1.11 -4.19
N LYS A 313 -4.75 1.60 -4.54
CA LYS A 313 -3.73 0.85 -5.30
C LYS A 313 -2.36 1.13 -4.70
N GLU A 314 -1.53 0.10 -4.59
CA GLU A 314 -0.16 0.28 -4.13
C GLU A 314 0.66 1.07 -5.16
N ILE A 315 1.42 2.04 -4.68
CA ILE A 315 2.29 2.90 -5.49
C ILE A 315 3.76 2.78 -5.10
N SER A 316 4.04 2.15 -3.96
CA SER A 316 5.38 1.87 -3.46
C SER A 316 5.31 0.67 -2.52
N ALA A 317 6.08 -0.37 -2.81
CA ALA A 317 6.27 -1.51 -1.91
C ALA A 317 7.51 -1.30 -1.01
N PRO A 318 7.51 -1.83 0.22
CA PRO A 318 8.69 -1.85 1.06
C PRO A 318 9.70 -2.89 0.53
N THR A 319 11.00 -2.61 0.65
CA THR A 319 12.08 -3.52 0.23
C THR A 319 11.91 -4.90 0.84
N GLY A 320 11.98 -5.93 -0.01
CA GLY A 320 11.72 -7.33 0.34
C GLY A 320 10.34 -7.83 -0.05
N TYR A 321 9.49 -6.94 -0.56
CA TYR A 321 8.19 -7.25 -1.12
C TYR A 321 8.06 -6.77 -2.57
N SER A 322 7.15 -7.40 -3.30
CA SER A 322 6.84 -7.08 -4.70
C SER A 322 5.62 -6.17 -4.74
N ILE A 323 5.69 -5.08 -5.53
CA ILE A 323 4.58 -4.14 -5.68
C ILE A 323 3.31 -4.85 -6.18
N SER A 324 2.20 -4.66 -5.46
CA SER A 324 0.91 -5.21 -5.86
C SER A 324 0.26 -4.35 -6.95
N GLU A 325 -0.19 -4.98 -8.03
CA GLU A 325 -0.97 -4.31 -9.08
C GLU A 325 -2.47 -4.27 -8.79
N GLU A 326 -2.93 -4.98 -7.75
CA GLU A 326 -4.35 -5.09 -7.40
C GLU A 326 -4.95 -3.74 -6.99
N VAL A 327 -6.22 -3.54 -7.38
CA VAL A 327 -7.01 -2.35 -7.02
C VAL A 327 -8.18 -2.79 -6.16
N PHE A 328 -8.26 -2.23 -4.95
CA PHE A 328 -9.29 -2.56 -3.97
C PHE A 328 -10.31 -1.43 -3.88
N ALA A 329 -11.59 -1.76 -3.72
CA ALA A 329 -12.59 -0.77 -3.37
C ALA A 329 -12.52 -0.52 -1.85
N LEU A 330 -12.44 0.75 -1.46
CA LEU A 330 -12.55 1.15 -0.07
C LEU A 330 -14.01 1.24 0.34
N LYS A 331 -14.25 1.06 1.64
CA LYS A 331 -15.56 1.19 2.26
C LYS A 331 -15.40 1.98 3.56
N ALA A 332 -16.36 2.87 3.81
CA ALA A 332 -16.38 3.66 5.03
C ALA A 332 -16.57 2.73 6.23
N ASP A 333 -15.84 2.99 7.32
CA ASP A 333 -15.94 2.28 8.60
C ASP A 333 -15.71 0.77 8.54
N GLU A 334 -15.20 0.24 7.42
CA GLU A 334 -14.75 -1.14 7.25
C GLU A 334 -13.24 -1.16 6.99
N ASN A 335 -12.54 -2.11 7.61
CA ASN A 335 -11.14 -2.37 7.30
C ASN A 335 -11.03 -3.29 6.07
N ILE A 336 -10.27 -2.85 5.06
CA ILE A 336 -10.03 -3.63 3.85
C ILE A 336 -8.65 -4.28 3.90
N PHE A 337 -8.60 -5.59 3.61
CA PHE A 337 -7.33 -6.30 3.49
C PHE A 337 -6.73 -6.15 2.09
N VAL A 338 -5.55 -5.55 2.01
CA VAL A 338 -4.77 -5.40 0.78
C VAL A 338 -3.61 -6.40 0.78
N THR A 339 -3.37 -7.05 -0.36
CA THR A 339 -2.42 -8.15 -0.47
C THR A 339 -1.08 -7.70 -1.02
N GLU A 340 -0.01 -8.36 -0.57
CA GLU A 340 1.34 -8.22 -1.11
C GLU A 340 2.09 -9.56 -1.03
N ASP A 341 3.06 -9.75 -1.93
CA ASP A 341 3.94 -10.92 -1.97
C ASP A 341 5.40 -10.57 -1.73
N PHE A 342 6.19 -11.57 -1.35
CA PHE A 342 7.64 -11.39 -1.19
C PHE A 342 8.33 -11.11 -2.53
N THR A 343 9.43 -10.37 -2.49
CA THR A 343 10.39 -10.37 -3.60
C THR A 343 11.05 -11.75 -3.67
N ILE A 344 10.98 -12.36 -4.84
CA ILE A 344 11.55 -13.67 -5.13
C ILE A 344 12.57 -13.60 -6.27
N GLY A 345 13.55 -14.51 -6.26
CA GLY A 345 14.54 -14.67 -7.31
C GLY A 345 14.77 -16.13 -7.68
N LYS A 346 15.88 -16.38 -8.39
CA LYS A 346 16.20 -17.70 -8.94
C LYS A 346 17.68 -18.05 -8.81
N ILE A 347 17.97 -19.34 -8.64
CA ILE A 347 19.33 -19.89 -8.78
C ILE A 347 19.34 -20.87 -9.96
N LYS A 348 20.25 -20.65 -10.90
CA LYS A 348 20.46 -21.51 -12.07
C LYS A 348 21.83 -22.19 -11.97
N VAL A 349 21.80 -23.50 -11.80
CA VAL A 349 22.99 -24.36 -11.84
C VAL A 349 23.31 -24.74 -13.28
N ASN A 350 24.57 -24.56 -13.67
CA ASN A 350 25.12 -24.98 -14.96
C ASN A 350 26.21 -26.04 -14.73
N LYS A 351 25.89 -27.29 -15.07
CA LYS A 351 26.73 -28.46 -14.84
C LYS A 351 27.60 -28.77 -16.05
N THR A 352 28.86 -29.06 -15.77
CA THR A 352 29.86 -29.61 -16.70
C THR A 352 30.50 -30.85 -16.07
N ALA A 353 31.10 -31.72 -16.88
CA ALA A 353 31.83 -32.88 -16.42
C ALA A 353 32.92 -33.24 -17.44
N ASP A 354 34.05 -33.76 -16.98
CA ASP A 354 35.18 -34.15 -17.86
C ASP A 354 34.79 -35.24 -18.87
N ASP A 355 33.85 -36.12 -18.50
CA ASP A 355 33.29 -37.18 -19.36
C ASP A 355 32.01 -36.75 -20.11
N GLY A 356 31.61 -35.48 -19.99
CA GLY A 356 30.41 -34.93 -20.62
C GLY A 356 29.08 -35.35 -19.99
N ILE A 357 29.08 -36.14 -18.90
CA ILE A 357 27.85 -36.67 -18.29
C ILE A 357 27.24 -35.66 -17.30
N VAL A 358 26.42 -34.77 -17.85
CA VAL A 358 25.85 -33.62 -17.11
C VAL A 358 24.39 -33.77 -16.71
N SER A 359 23.65 -34.73 -17.28
CA SER A 359 22.22 -34.94 -17.02
C SER A 359 21.97 -35.77 -15.76
N GLY A 360 20.87 -35.51 -15.06
CA GLY A 360 20.44 -36.29 -13.90
C GLY A 360 21.26 -36.07 -12.63
N ARG A 361 22.17 -35.09 -12.63
CA ARG A 361 23.03 -34.73 -11.48
C ARG A 361 22.21 -33.97 -10.46
N GLU A 362 22.25 -34.41 -9.21
CA GLU A 362 21.36 -33.91 -8.17
C GLU A 362 22.01 -32.79 -7.37
N PHE A 363 21.28 -31.68 -7.24
CA PHE A 363 21.73 -30.50 -6.52
C PHE A 363 20.79 -30.22 -5.36
N LYS A 364 21.38 -29.84 -4.23
CA LYS A 364 20.69 -29.31 -3.06
C LYS A 364 20.99 -27.82 -2.91
N VAL A 365 19.95 -27.03 -2.65
CA VAL A 365 20.04 -25.60 -2.31
C VAL A 365 19.45 -25.41 -0.93
N THR A 366 20.24 -24.92 0.03
CA THR A 366 19.79 -24.63 1.39
C THR A 366 19.99 -23.16 1.74
N GLY A 367 18.96 -22.49 2.24
CA GLY A 367 19.06 -21.12 2.75
C GLY A 367 19.34 -21.07 4.24
N ASN A 368 20.05 -20.03 4.69
CA ASN A 368 20.22 -19.74 6.12
C ASN A 368 18.93 -19.33 6.84
N ASP A 369 17.81 -19.20 6.11
CA ASP A 369 16.46 -19.08 6.63
C ASP A 369 15.79 -20.44 6.93
N GLY A 370 16.52 -21.54 6.73
CA GLY A 370 16.04 -22.91 6.92
C GLY A 370 15.38 -23.54 5.69
N SER A 371 15.28 -22.80 4.57
CA SER A 371 14.75 -23.34 3.32
C SER A 371 15.67 -24.42 2.74
N SER A 372 15.09 -25.43 2.08
CA SER A 372 15.84 -26.53 1.47
C SER A 372 15.11 -27.06 0.24
N TYR A 373 15.84 -27.18 -0.87
CA TYR A 373 15.31 -27.61 -2.16
C TYR A 373 16.28 -28.60 -2.80
N THR A 374 15.74 -29.56 -3.57
CA THR A 374 16.54 -30.50 -4.35
C THR A 374 16.01 -30.57 -5.77
N LYS A 375 16.90 -30.59 -6.75
CA LYS A 375 16.54 -30.75 -8.17
C LYS A 375 17.66 -31.44 -8.94
N LYS A 376 17.29 -32.17 -10.00
CA LYS A 376 18.25 -32.77 -10.92
C LYS A 376 18.46 -31.90 -12.15
N THR A 377 19.66 -31.95 -12.71
CA THR A 377 19.96 -31.32 -13.99
C THR A 377 19.23 -32.01 -15.14
N ASN A 378 18.82 -31.22 -16.12
CA ASN A 378 18.26 -31.73 -17.38
C ASN A 378 19.37 -32.19 -18.36
N ALA A 379 19.00 -32.59 -19.57
CA ALA A 379 19.92 -33.04 -20.62
C ALA A 379 21.03 -32.03 -20.97
N ASN A 380 20.77 -30.73 -20.78
CA ASN A 380 21.73 -29.66 -21.05
C ASN A 380 22.58 -29.29 -19.82
N GLY A 381 22.51 -30.09 -18.74
CA GLY A 381 23.25 -29.81 -17.51
C GLY A 381 22.67 -28.68 -16.67
N VAL A 382 21.40 -28.29 -16.88
CA VAL A 382 20.80 -27.14 -16.17
C VAL A 382 19.82 -27.61 -15.10
N ALA A 383 19.93 -27.04 -13.89
CA ALA A 383 18.91 -27.14 -12.84
C ALA A 383 18.54 -25.73 -12.35
N GLU A 384 17.24 -25.39 -12.38
CA GLU A 384 16.74 -24.07 -11.98
C GLU A 384 15.86 -24.16 -10.72
N PHE A 385 16.17 -23.33 -9.74
CA PHE A 385 15.44 -23.17 -8.48
C PHE A 385 14.80 -21.78 -8.46
N SER A 386 13.48 -21.69 -8.55
CA SER A 386 12.71 -20.44 -8.63
C SER A 386 11.85 -20.22 -7.38
N GLY A 387 11.34 -19.00 -7.19
CA GLY A 387 10.48 -18.69 -6.04
C GLY A 387 11.24 -18.58 -4.72
N LEU A 388 12.54 -18.34 -4.80
CA LEU A 388 13.41 -18.24 -3.63
C LEU A 388 13.30 -16.83 -3.04
N LYS A 389 13.06 -16.73 -1.74
CA LYS A 389 12.96 -15.42 -1.05
C LYS A 389 14.31 -14.71 -1.10
N VAL A 390 14.29 -13.40 -1.34
CA VAL A 390 15.52 -12.60 -1.37
C VAL A 390 15.99 -12.26 0.04
N TYR A 391 15.04 -11.93 0.92
CA TYR A 391 15.32 -11.49 2.29
C TYR A 391 14.59 -12.36 3.31
N ASN A 392 15.24 -12.54 4.47
CA ASN A 392 14.62 -13.15 5.64
C ASN A 392 13.70 -12.11 6.30
N THR A 393 12.41 -12.41 6.36
CA THR A 393 11.37 -11.47 6.84
C THR A 393 11.46 -11.13 8.33
N SER A 394 12.04 -12.03 9.12
CA SER A 394 12.23 -11.81 10.56
C SER A 394 13.36 -10.82 10.82
N THR A 395 14.44 -10.88 10.03
CA THR A 395 15.68 -10.12 10.28
C THR A 395 15.95 -8.98 9.30
N GLY A 396 15.31 -8.96 8.13
CA GLY A 396 15.59 -8.00 7.05
C GLY A 396 16.93 -8.25 6.32
N LYS A 397 17.62 -9.36 6.59
CA LYS A 397 18.91 -9.68 5.94
C LYS A 397 18.70 -10.49 4.67
N ALA A 398 19.54 -10.27 3.67
CA ALA A 398 19.58 -11.09 2.46
C ALA A 398 19.84 -12.56 2.82
N ILE A 399 19.10 -13.47 2.18
CA ILE A 399 19.26 -14.92 2.41
C ILE A 399 20.50 -15.39 1.66
N THR A 400 21.38 -16.10 2.38
CA THR A 400 22.51 -16.79 1.78
C THR A 400 22.11 -18.23 1.51
N TYR A 401 22.20 -18.62 0.24
CA TYR A 401 21.92 -19.95 -0.25
C TYR A 401 23.23 -20.71 -0.49
N THR A 402 23.36 -21.90 0.08
CA THR A 402 24.42 -22.85 -0.21
C THR A 402 23.94 -23.83 -1.26
N VAL A 403 24.65 -23.91 -2.39
CA VAL A 403 24.40 -24.83 -3.49
C VAL A 403 25.46 -25.93 -3.47
N SER A 404 25.05 -27.19 -3.50
CA SER A 404 25.95 -28.35 -3.52
C SER A 404 25.43 -29.45 -4.43
N GLU A 405 26.31 -30.11 -5.16
CA GLU A 405 26.00 -31.39 -5.79
C GLU A 405 25.98 -32.49 -4.70
N ILE A 406 24.94 -33.31 -4.71
CA ILE A 406 24.77 -34.43 -3.78
C ILE A 406 24.68 -35.74 -4.57
N ASN A 407 24.91 -36.87 -3.89
CA ASN A 407 24.94 -38.19 -4.53
C ASN A 407 25.96 -38.24 -5.70
N VAL A 408 27.12 -37.61 -5.49
CA VAL A 408 28.20 -37.56 -6.47
C VAL A 408 28.74 -38.98 -6.69
N ASP A 409 28.80 -39.39 -7.94
CA ASP A 409 29.38 -40.69 -8.35
C ASP A 409 30.83 -40.82 -7.84
N THR A 410 31.21 -42.01 -7.38
CA THR A 410 32.52 -42.27 -6.75
C THR A 410 33.71 -41.95 -7.66
N ARG A 411 33.51 -42.05 -8.99
CA ARG A 411 34.51 -41.72 -10.01
C ARG A 411 34.87 -40.25 -10.10
N TYR A 412 34.09 -39.36 -9.48
CA TYR A 412 34.37 -37.93 -9.48
C TYR A 412 34.95 -37.44 -8.14
N GLU A 413 35.70 -36.35 -8.22
CA GLU A 413 35.94 -35.49 -7.06
C GLU A 413 34.64 -34.74 -6.69
N VAL A 414 34.36 -34.64 -5.39
CA VAL A 414 33.14 -33.96 -4.91
C VAL A 414 33.29 -32.46 -5.14
N PRO A 415 32.44 -31.83 -5.98
CA PRO A 415 32.55 -30.40 -6.23
C PRO A 415 32.31 -29.59 -4.95
N LYS A 416 33.12 -28.55 -4.75
CA LYS A 416 32.95 -27.65 -3.59
C LYS A 416 31.60 -26.92 -3.67
N ALA A 417 30.89 -26.89 -2.55
CA ALA A 417 29.67 -26.11 -2.41
C ALA A 417 29.93 -24.60 -2.58
N GLN A 418 28.94 -23.88 -3.09
CA GLN A 418 29.02 -22.44 -3.37
C GLN A 418 27.94 -21.69 -2.58
N ASN A 419 28.30 -20.56 -1.98
CA ASN A 419 27.35 -19.69 -1.28
C ASN A 419 27.01 -18.49 -2.16
N VAL A 420 25.71 -18.19 -2.31
CA VAL A 420 25.22 -17.09 -3.14
C VAL A 420 24.09 -16.32 -2.44
N THR A 421 23.89 -15.06 -2.83
CA THR A 421 22.74 -14.25 -2.44
C THR A 421 22.01 -13.79 -3.69
N LEU A 422 20.68 -13.76 -3.69
CA LEU A 422 19.91 -13.36 -4.88
C LEU A 422 20.11 -11.89 -5.27
N THR A 423 20.49 -11.05 -4.30
CA THR A 423 20.87 -9.64 -4.52
C THR A 423 22.15 -9.48 -5.35
N SER A 424 22.93 -10.54 -5.55
CA SER A 424 24.10 -10.55 -6.44
C SER A 424 23.79 -11.02 -7.86
N GLY A 425 22.53 -11.34 -8.14
CA GLY A 425 22.07 -11.80 -9.45
C GLY A 425 21.90 -10.67 -10.47
N ASP A 426 21.33 -11.05 -11.60
CA ASP A 426 20.94 -10.12 -12.67
C ASP A 426 19.75 -9.23 -12.22
N VAL A 427 19.28 -8.35 -13.11
CA VAL A 427 18.15 -7.43 -12.82
C VAL A 427 16.88 -8.19 -12.38
N ASP A 428 16.68 -9.42 -12.87
CA ASP A 428 15.58 -10.30 -12.49
C ASP A 428 15.88 -11.18 -11.25
N LEU A 429 16.99 -10.91 -10.56
CA LEU A 429 17.48 -11.63 -9.38
C LEU A 429 17.82 -13.11 -9.66
N THR A 430 18.19 -13.43 -10.90
CA THR A 430 18.75 -14.73 -11.28
C THR A 430 20.24 -14.79 -10.98
N VAL A 431 20.67 -15.81 -10.22
CA VAL A 431 22.09 -16.11 -9.96
C VAL A 431 22.50 -17.37 -10.71
N ASN A 432 23.54 -17.26 -11.54
CA ASN A 432 24.12 -18.39 -12.27
C ASN A 432 25.32 -18.98 -11.52
N VAL A 433 25.27 -20.27 -11.17
CA VAL A 433 26.39 -21.01 -10.57
C VAL A 433 26.88 -22.11 -11.49
N LYS A 434 28.18 -22.39 -11.48
CA LYS A 434 28.82 -23.39 -12.35
C LYS A 434 29.44 -24.49 -11.53
N PHE A 435 29.19 -25.75 -11.90
CA PHE A 435 29.76 -26.93 -11.23
C PHE A 435 30.41 -27.84 -12.27
N ASN A 436 31.66 -28.25 -12.04
CA ASN A 436 32.35 -29.26 -12.86
C ASN A 436 32.56 -30.55 -12.07
N ASN A 437 32.28 -31.71 -12.67
CA ASN A 437 32.67 -33.01 -12.13
C ASN A 437 33.99 -33.44 -12.77
N GLN A 438 35.03 -33.46 -11.96
CA GLN A 438 36.36 -33.88 -12.38
C GLN A 438 36.55 -35.38 -12.10
N LEU A 439 37.07 -36.12 -13.07
CA LEU A 439 37.35 -37.55 -12.88
C LEU A 439 38.52 -37.74 -11.91
N LYS A 440 38.41 -38.75 -11.04
CA LYS A 440 39.52 -39.19 -10.21
C LYS A 440 40.56 -39.88 -11.07
N THR A 441 41.75 -39.29 -11.12
CA THR A 441 42.91 -39.87 -11.78
C THR A 441 43.97 -40.27 -10.77
N GLY A 442 44.78 -41.26 -11.16
CA GLY A 442 45.90 -41.78 -10.39
C GLY A 442 47.15 -41.89 -11.24
N SER A 443 48.18 -42.50 -10.67
CA SER A 443 49.42 -42.80 -11.39
C SER A 443 49.97 -44.15 -10.98
N ILE A 444 50.57 -44.86 -11.93
CA ILE A 444 51.33 -46.09 -11.68
C ILE A 444 52.81 -45.75 -11.83
N LYS A 445 53.57 -45.99 -10.75
CA LYS A 445 55.04 -45.90 -10.76
C LYS A 445 55.63 -47.31 -10.79
N ILE A 446 56.38 -47.61 -11.84
CA ILE A 446 57.17 -48.83 -11.96
C ILE A 446 58.59 -48.53 -11.50
N ASN A 447 59.13 -49.37 -10.61
CA ASN A 447 60.53 -49.34 -10.22
C ASN A 447 61.15 -50.67 -10.66
N LYS A 448 61.96 -50.64 -11.72
CA LYS A 448 62.60 -51.84 -12.27
C LYS A 448 63.93 -52.09 -11.58
N TYR A 449 64.11 -53.34 -11.16
CA TYR A 449 65.33 -53.85 -10.56
C TYR A 449 65.87 -55.06 -11.34
N SER A 450 67.19 -55.20 -11.40
CA SER A 450 67.91 -56.36 -11.95
C SER A 450 69.21 -56.54 -11.16
N GLU A 451 69.69 -57.77 -11.07
CA GLU A 451 70.91 -58.11 -10.32
C GLU A 451 72.18 -57.48 -10.90
N ASP A 452 72.15 -57.15 -12.19
CA ASP A 452 73.25 -56.52 -12.94
C ASP A 452 73.05 -55.01 -13.17
N ASN A 453 72.03 -54.41 -12.54
CA ASN A 453 71.67 -52.99 -12.62
C ASN A 453 71.36 -52.46 -14.04
N GLN A 454 71.08 -53.31 -15.03
CA GLN A 454 70.66 -52.90 -16.37
C GLN A 454 69.14 -52.69 -16.44
N ASN A 455 68.66 -51.61 -15.81
CA ASN A 455 67.23 -51.29 -15.65
C ASN A 455 66.68 -50.23 -16.61
N ASP A 456 67.51 -49.62 -17.45
CA ASP A 456 67.12 -48.62 -18.44
C ASP A 456 66.46 -49.24 -19.68
N ASP A 457 65.65 -48.45 -20.39
CA ASP A 457 64.94 -48.78 -21.64
C ASP A 457 64.14 -50.11 -21.57
N ARG A 458 63.63 -50.47 -20.38
CA ARG A 458 62.77 -51.64 -20.18
C ARG A 458 61.33 -51.28 -20.48
N GLU A 459 60.73 -52.02 -21.40
CA GLU A 459 59.38 -51.75 -21.89
C GLU A 459 58.32 -52.46 -21.04
N PHE A 460 57.28 -51.72 -20.68
CA PHE A 460 56.13 -52.23 -19.96
C PHE A 460 54.85 -51.93 -20.72
N THR A 461 53.98 -52.92 -20.83
CA THR A 461 52.58 -52.72 -21.23
C THR A 461 51.69 -52.71 -20.00
N ILE A 462 50.87 -51.67 -19.86
CA ILE A 462 49.90 -51.52 -18.77
C ILE A 462 48.50 -51.59 -19.39
N MET A 463 47.71 -52.58 -19.01
CA MET A 463 46.37 -52.81 -19.55
C MET A 463 45.31 -52.59 -18.47
N GLY A 464 44.30 -51.78 -18.77
CA GLY A 464 43.19 -51.53 -17.85
C GLY A 464 42.13 -50.65 -18.49
N ASN A 465 40.86 -50.82 -18.08
CA ASN A 465 39.71 -50.08 -18.62
C ASN A 465 39.60 -50.13 -20.15
N GLY A 466 39.93 -51.28 -20.75
CA GLY A 466 39.92 -51.47 -22.21
C GLY A 466 41.02 -50.71 -22.97
N LYS A 467 41.96 -50.06 -22.26
CA LYS A 467 43.11 -49.35 -22.84
C LYS A 467 44.41 -50.10 -22.56
N THR A 468 45.36 -49.97 -23.49
CA THR A 468 46.74 -50.43 -23.34
C THR A 468 47.67 -49.24 -23.45
N TYR A 469 48.55 -49.09 -22.47
CA TYR A 469 49.60 -48.08 -22.43
C TYR A 469 50.94 -48.78 -22.56
N THR A 470 51.89 -48.17 -23.26
CA THR A 470 53.28 -48.66 -23.32
C THR A 470 54.19 -47.57 -22.78
N ILE A 471 54.99 -47.90 -21.77
CA ILE A 471 55.96 -46.99 -21.16
C ILE A 471 57.31 -47.69 -21.04
N LYS A 472 58.38 -46.90 -20.97
CA LYS A 472 59.73 -47.42 -20.74
C LYS A 472 60.36 -46.80 -19.51
N THR A 473 61.23 -47.55 -18.85
CA THR A 473 62.05 -47.02 -17.75
C THR A 473 63.12 -46.08 -18.28
N GLY A 474 63.43 -45.05 -17.51
CA GLY A 474 64.62 -44.23 -17.72
C GLY A 474 65.86 -44.86 -17.08
N SER A 475 66.98 -44.12 -17.14
CA SER A 475 68.28 -44.55 -16.62
C SER A 475 68.32 -44.82 -15.11
N ASP A 476 67.36 -44.30 -14.36
CA ASP A 476 67.16 -44.55 -12.92
C ASP A 476 66.30 -45.81 -12.64
N GLY A 477 65.87 -46.52 -13.69
CA GLY A 477 64.99 -47.68 -13.60
C GLY A 477 63.53 -47.34 -13.32
N ILE A 478 63.12 -46.07 -13.40
CA ILE A 478 61.76 -45.63 -13.07
C ILE A 478 60.97 -45.37 -14.36
N ALA A 479 59.71 -45.79 -14.37
CA ALA A 479 58.71 -45.37 -15.35
C ALA A 479 57.43 -44.93 -14.61
N ILE A 480 56.80 -43.83 -15.06
CA ILE A 480 55.57 -43.31 -14.44
C ILE A 480 54.51 -43.14 -15.53
N LEU A 481 53.36 -43.78 -15.34
CA LEU A 481 52.15 -43.51 -16.09
C LEU A 481 51.22 -42.67 -15.21
N SER A 482 50.98 -41.43 -15.59
CA SER A 482 50.12 -40.48 -14.86
C SER A 482 48.76 -40.27 -15.52
N ASP A 483 47.87 -39.61 -14.78
CA ASP A 483 46.54 -39.18 -15.22
C ASP A 483 45.63 -40.30 -15.77
N ILE A 484 45.78 -41.51 -15.21
CA ILE A 484 44.94 -42.65 -15.58
C ILE A 484 43.69 -42.70 -14.70
N PRO A 485 42.50 -43.05 -15.25
CA PRO A 485 41.28 -43.15 -14.45
C PRO A 485 41.40 -44.17 -13.33
N VAL A 486 40.91 -43.82 -12.14
CA VAL A 486 40.86 -44.75 -10.99
C VAL A 486 39.63 -45.66 -11.05
N TYR A 487 38.52 -45.15 -11.62
CA TYR A 487 37.24 -45.84 -11.73
C TYR A 487 36.77 -45.92 -13.18
N ASN A 488 36.02 -46.98 -13.51
CA ASN A 488 35.38 -47.14 -14.81
C ASN A 488 34.04 -46.37 -14.89
N SER A 489 33.34 -46.46 -16.02
CA SER A 489 32.03 -45.83 -16.23
C SER A 489 30.92 -46.36 -15.31
N ASN A 490 31.11 -47.53 -14.71
CA ASN A 490 30.18 -48.15 -13.77
C ASN A 490 30.51 -47.83 -12.31
N ASN A 491 31.44 -46.88 -12.04
CA ASN A 491 31.89 -46.49 -10.71
C ASN A 491 32.68 -47.58 -9.95
N GLU A 492 33.23 -48.56 -10.66
CA GLU A 492 34.03 -49.64 -10.11
C GLU A 492 35.53 -49.31 -10.26
N LYS A 493 36.36 -49.71 -9.28
CA LYS A 493 37.81 -49.51 -9.37
C LYS A 493 38.37 -50.28 -10.56
N ILE A 494 39.21 -49.62 -11.35
CA ILE A 494 39.94 -50.27 -12.44
C ILE A 494 41.13 -51.01 -11.85
N VAL A 495 41.27 -52.28 -12.20
CA VAL A 495 42.51 -53.04 -11.97
C VAL A 495 43.37 -52.90 -13.22
N TYR A 496 44.62 -52.48 -13.04
CA TYR A 496 45.60 -52.39 -14.12
C TYR A 496 46.56 -53.57 -14.05
N THR A 497 46.75 -54.27 -15.17
CA THR A 497 47.74 -55.34 -15.32
C THR A 497 49.00 -54.80 -15.96
N ILE A 498 50.16 -55.02 -15.34
CA ILE A 498 51.48 -54.57 -15.80
C ILE A 498 52.29 -55.79 -16.24
N SER A 499 52.81 -55.76 -17.47
CA SER A 499 53.67 -56.80 -18.04
C SER A 499 54.95 -56.19 -18.59
N GLU A 500 56.12 -56.75 -18.25
CA GLU A 500 57.38 -56.41 -18.92
C GLU A 500 57.43 -57.08 -20.30
N LYS A 501 57.81 -56.32 -21.33
CA LYS A 501 57.91 -56.79 -22.73
C LYS A 501 59.34 -56.71 -23.22
N ASN A 502 59.64 -57.48 -24.28
CA ASN A 502 60.96 -57.54 -24.91
C ASN A 502 62.10 -57.85 -23.92
N VAL A 503 61.81 -58.69 -22.91
CA VAL A 503 62.79 -59.09 -21.90
C VAL A 503 63.96 -59.81 -22.59
N PRO A 504 65.22 -59.34 -22.41
CA PRO A 504 66.38 -60.01 -23.00
C PRO A 504 66.50 -61.47 -22.57
N VAL A 505 66.98 -62.34 -23.48
CA VAL A 505 67.12 -63.80 -23.26
C VAL A 505 67.92 -64.16 -22.00
N ARG A 506 68.76 -63.25 -21.49
CA ARG A 506 69.53 -63.45 -20.25
C ARG A 506 68.73 -63.26 -18.95
N TYR A 507 67.48 -62.79 -19.00
CA TYR A 507 66.61 -62.65 -17.83
C TYR A 507 65.37 -63.54 -17.94
N VAL A 508 64.80 -63.88 -16.79
CA VAL A 508 63.48 -64.49 -16.71
C VAL A 508 62.43 -63.39 -16.84
N VAL A 509 61.42 -63.61 -17.68
CA VAL A 509 60.26 -62.70 -17.78
C VAL A 509 59.51 -62.71 -16.45
N PRO A 510 59.36 -61.56 -15.76
CA PRO A 510 58.56 -61.50 -14.54
C PRO A 510 57.09 -61.84 -14.82
N ALA A 511 56.40 -62.39 -13.84
CA ALA A 511 54.95 -62.55 -13.91
C ALA A 511 54.26 -61.18 -13.97
N ASP A 512 53.08 -61.15 -14.58
CA ASP A 512 52.24 -59.96 -14.61
C ASP A 512 51.89 -59.50 -13.19
N GLN A 513 51.89 -58.18 -12.98
CA GLN A 513 51.52 -57.55 -11.71
C GLN A 513 50.20 -56.80 -11.84
N THR A 514 49.50 -56.58 -10.73
CA THR A 514 48.26 -55.79 -10.71
C THR A 514 48.37 -54.59 -9.77
N ALA A 515 47.73 -53.48 -10.14
CA ALA A 515 47.64 -52.26 -9.35
C ALA A 515 46.20 -51.76 -9.27
#